data_AF-A0A659UD07-F1
#
_entry.id   AF-A0A659UD07-F1
#
_cell.length_a   1.000
_cell.length_b   1.000
_cell.length_c   1.000
_cell.angle_alpha   90.00
_cell.angle_beta   90.00
_cell.angle_gamma   90.00
#
_symmetry.space_group_name_H-M   'P 1'
#
loop_
_entity.id
_entity.type
_entity.pdbx_description
1 polymer ?
#
loop_
_entity_poly.entity_id
_entity_poly.type
_entity_poly.pdbx_seq_one_letter_code
_entity_poly.pdbx_strand_id
1 'polypeptide(L)'
;MSDNALPDWVKPGAVYRVGDRKYHVRGIVDGMAVVRYWRRAKQRWEYSVEDDTYFAVYGDRVVVEKAVDVVLDPAPGTVMHTPFATAERLKVG
;
A
#
# COMPACT_ATOMS: atom_id res chain seq x y z
N MET A 1 7.00 18.89 -15.98
CA MET A 1 7.42 18.03 -14.85
C MET A 1 6.53 16.81 -14.93
N SER A 2 7.09 15.63 -15.09
CA SER A 2 6.31 14.41 -15.20
C SER A 2 5.50 14.25 -13.91
N ASP A 3 4.19 14.02 -14.03
CA ASP A 3 3.36 13.64 -12.91
C ASP A 3 3.88 12.30 -12.37
N ASN A 4 4.76 12.32 -11.37
CA ASN A 4 5.20 11.14 -10.62
C ASN A 4 4.00 10.64 -9.78
N ALA A 5 3.01 10.09 -10.47
CA ALA A 5 1.80 9.58 -9.86
C ALA A 5 2.08 8.16 -9.35
N LEU A 6 2.04 8.00 -8.03
CA LEU A 6 2.01 6.67 -7.43
C LEU A 6 0.78 5.88 -7.92
N PRO A 7 0.87 4.56 -8.03
CA PRO A 7 -0.29 3.73 -8.36
C PRO A 7 -1.45 3.94 -7.37
N ASP A 8 -2.69 3.87 -7.84
CA ASP A 8 -3.91 4.17 -7.06
C ASP A 8 -4.07 3.35 -5.76
N TRP A 9 -3.46 2.16 -5.72
CA TRP A 9 -3.51 1.28 -4.55
C TRP A 9 -2.50 1.68 -3.46
N VAL A 10 -1.50 2.51 -3.78
CA VAL A 10 -0.45 2.98 -2.87
C VAL A 10 -1.01 4.07 -1.97
N LYS A 11 -1.67 3.64 -0.89
CA LYS A 11 -2.30 4.51 0.11
C LYS A 11 -1.85 4.12 1.52
N PRO A 12 -1.87 5.05 2.49
CA PRO A 12 -1.57 4.71 3.88
C PRO A 12 -2.43 3.56 4.39
N GLY A 13 -1.81 2.55 4.98
CA GLY A 13 -2.48 1.33 5.42
C GLY A 13 -2.51 0.19 4.39
N ALA A 14 -2.13 0.46 3.13
CA ALA A 14 -1.94 -0.59 2.14
C ALA A 14 -0.77 -1.52 2.50
N VAL A 15 -0.86 -2.76 2.03
CA VAL A 15 0.13 -3.80 2.26
C VAL A 15 0.39 -4.53 0.97
N TYR A 16 1.65 -4.66 0.60
CA TYR A 16 2.07 -5.34 -0.62
C TYR A 16 3.31 -6.20 -0.38
N ARG A 17 3.58 -7.09 -1.34
CA ARG A 17 4.77 -7.93 -1.36
C ARG A 17 5.55 -7.75 -2.64
N VAL A 18 6.87 -7.85 -2.53
CA VAL A 18 7.79 -7.98 -3.65
C VAL A 18 8.71 -9.15 -3.31
N GLY A 19 8.52 -10.27 -4.01
CA GLY A 19 9.12 -11.56 -3.63
C GLY A 19 8.75 -11.96 -2.20
N ASP A 20 9.78 -12.22 -1.37
CA ASP A 20 9.60 -12.65 0.03
C ASP A 20 9.44 -11.50 1.03
N ARG A 21 9.55 -10.25 0.57
CA ARG A 21 9.45 -9.08 1.44
C ARG A 21 8.02 -8.55 1.46
N LYS A 22 7.52 -8.32 2.67
CA LYS A 22 6.22 -7.71 2.93
C LYS A 22 6.40 -6.28 3.41
N TYR A 23 5.73 -5.36 2.73
CA TYR A 23 5.81 -3.93 2.93
C TYR A 23 4.47 -3.39 3.42
N HIS A 24 4.54 -2.43 4.33
CA HIS A 24 3.39 -1.70 4.86
C HIS A 24 3.54 -0.22 4.52
N VAL A 25 2.61 0.33 3.76
CA VAL A 25 2.57 1.77 3.47
C VAL A 25 2.08 2.50 4.73
N ARG A 26 2.86 3.47 5.19
CA ARG A 26 2.62 4.23 6.42
C ARG A 26 2.13 5.65 6.17
N GLY A 27 2.52 6.23 5.04
CA GLY A 27 2.21 7.60 4.68
C GLY A 27 2.64 7.89 3.26
N ILE A 28 2.14 8.99 2.72
CA ILE A 28 2.62 9.56 1.45
C ILE A 28 3.19 10.94 1.81
N VAL A 29 4.41 11.23 1.37
CA VAL A 29 5.11 12.49 1.60
C VAL A 29 5.72 12.93 0.27
N ASP A 30 5.42 14.15 -0.18
CA ASP A 30 5.91 14.71 -1.45
C ASP A 30 5.72 13.76 -2.66
N GLY A 31 4.58 13.07 -2.71
CA GLY A 31 4.27 12.11 -3.79
C GLY A 31 5.03 10.79 -3.70
N MET A 32 5.74 10.52 -2.60
CA MET A 32 6.47 9.27 -2.38
C MET A 32 5.86 8.46 -1.24
N ALA A 33 5.91 7.14 -1.35
CA ALA A 33 5.37 6.22 -0.36
C ALA A 33 6.39 5.95 0.74
N VAL A 34 6.06 6.31 1.98
CA VAL A 34 6.81 5.87 3.16
C VAL A 34 6.35 4.47 3.52
N VAL A 35 7.25 3.50 3.39
CA VAL A 35 6.95 2.09 3.66
C VAL A 35 7.81 1.55 4.78
N ARG A 36 7.36 0.47 5.41
CA ARG A 36 8.19 -0.32 6.32
C ARG A 36 8.09 -1.80 6.04
N TYR A 37 9.17 -2.52 6.29
CA TYR A 37 9.22 -3.97 6.17
C TYR A 37 10.00 -4.58 7.33
N TRP A 38 9.73 -5.85 7.65
CA TRP A 38 10.49 -6.56 8.68
C TRP A 38 11.79 -7.08 8.09
N ARG A 39 12.93 -6.58 8.56
CA ARG A 39 14.24 -7.07 8.14
C ARG A 39 14.65 -8.25 9.01
N ARG A 40 14.36 -9.46 8.53
CA ARG A 40 14.65 -10.73 9.23
C ARG A 40 16.09 -10.82 9.75
N ALA A 41 17.08 -10.45 8.93
CA ALA A 41 18.49 -10.50 9.30
C ALA A 41 18.87 -9.64 10.53
N LYS A 42 18.09 -8.58 10.82
CA LYS A 42 18.34 -7.66 11.93
C LYS A 42 17.24 -7.66 12.99
N GLN A 43 16.24 -8.54 12.84
CA GLN A 43 15.07 -8.64 13.73
C GLN A 43 14.48 -7.28 14.11
N ARG A 44 14.29 -6.39 13.12
CA ARG A 44 13.73 -5.05 13.33
C ARG A 44 12.95 -4.56 12.13
N TRP A 45 12.07 -3.61 12.37
CA TRP A 45 11.42 -2.84 11.30
C TRP A 45 12.44 -1.90 10.64
N GLU A 46 12.43 -1.86 9.31
CA GLU A 46 13.20 -0.92 8.50
C GLU A 46 12.23 -0.09 7.67
N TYR A 47 12.48 1.21 7.59
CA TYR A 47 11.68 2.17 6.82
C TYR A 47 12.43 2.52 5.54
N SER A 48 11.70 2.63 4.44
CA SER A 48 12.19 3.17 3.17
C SER A 48 11.16 4.12 2.56
N VAL A 49 11.60 4.92 1.60
CA VAL A 49 10.75 5.82 0.81
C VAL A 49 10.85 5.34 -0.63
N GLU A 50 9.71 5.02 -1.23
CA GLU A 50 9.63 4.50 -2.59
C GLU A 50 8.85 5.48 -3.46
N ASP A 51 9.37 5.76 -4.65
CA ASP A 51 8.75 6.63 -5.64
C ASP A 51 8.01 5.83 -6.72
N ASP A 52 7.44 6.55 -7.68
CA ASP A 52 6.77 5.97 -8.86
C ASP A 52 7.70 5.05 -9.67
N THR A 53 8.99 5.40 -9.79
CA THR A 53 9.99 4.61 -10.52
C THR A 53 10.17 3.23 -9.89
N TYR A 54 10.21 3.15 -8.56
CA TYR A 54 10.22 1.86 -7.86
C TYR A 54 9.01 1.01 -8.26
N PHE A 55 7.81 1.57 -8.22
CA PHE A 55 6.59 0.83 -8.55
C PHE A 55 6.48 0.50 -10.04
N ALA A 56 7.07 1.30 -10.94
CA ALA A 56 7.15 0.98 -12.36
C ALA A 56 8.11 -0.19 -12.62
N VAL A 57 9.28 -0.21 -11.97
CA VAL A 57 10.30 -1.26 -12.16
C VAL A 57 9.87 -2.59 -11.53
N TYR A 58 9.25 -2.55 -10.36
CA TYR A 58 8.83 -3.75 -9.63
C TYR A 58 7.37 -4.11 -9.82
N GLY A 59 6.58 -3.31 -10.56
CA GLY A 59 5.13 -3.42 -10.67
C GLY A 59 4.63 -4.83 -10.99
N ASP A 60 5.24 -5.48 -12.00
CA ASP A 60 4.90 -6.86 -12.40
C ASP A 60 5.17 -7.91 -11.31
N ARG A 61 5.96 -7.56 -10.29
CA ARG A 61 6.33 -8.41 -9.16
C ARG A 61 5.61 -8.02 -7.87
N VAL A 62 4.83 -6.94 -7.89
CA VAL A 62 4.07 -6.48 -6.74
C VAL A 62 2.81 -7.32 -6.61
N VAL A 63 2.64 -7.93 -5.43
CA VAL A 63 1.37 -8.56 -5.03
C VAL A 63 0.74 -7.71 -3.94
N VAL A 64 -0.38 -7.07 -4.25
CA VAL A 64 -1.14 -6.27 -3.27
C VAL A 64 -1.93 -7.22 -2.37
N GLU A 65 -1.57 -7.28 -1.09
CA GLU A 65 -2.27 -8.12 -0.10
C GLU A 65 -3.44 -7.37 0.55
N LYS A 66 -3.31 -6.06 0.70
CA LYS A 66 -4.35 -5.18 1.23
C LYS A 66 -4.30 -3.86 0.49
N ALA A 67 -5.30 -3.60 -0.34
CA ALA A 67 -5.60 -2.27 -0.82
C ALA A 67 -6.46 -1.54 0.22
N VAL A 68 -6.35 -0.22 0.27
CA VAL A 68 -7.25 0.63 1.04
C VAL A 68 -8.03 1.47 0.04
N ASP A 69 -9.29 1.12 -0.15
CA ASP A 69 -10.21 1.96 -0.87
C ASP A 69 -10.76 3.01 0.08
N VAL A 70 -10.49 4.27 -0.22
CA VAL A 70 -11.15 5.38 0.46
C VAL A 70 -12.50 5.52 -0.23
N VAL A 71 -13.55 5.02 0.41
CA VAL A 71 -14.91 5.50 0.11
C VAL A 71 -14.94 6.93 0.61
N LEU A 72 -14.88 7.89 -0.32
CA LEU A 72 -15.22 9.27 0.00
C LEU A 72 -16.72 9.27 0.32
N ASP A 73 -17.06 9.49 1.60
CA ASP A 73 -18.44 9.77 1.99
C ASP A 73 -18.87 11.06 1.27
N PRO A 74 -19.90 11.05 0.41
CA PRO A 74 -20.37 12.27 -0.24
C PRO A 74 -21.04 13.25 0.74
N ALA A 75 -21.21 12.92 2.02
CA ALA A 75 -21.82 13.80 3.01
C ALA A 75 -20.88 14.14 4.18
N PRO A 76 -20.73 15.42 4.55
CA PRO A 76 -20.04 15.78 5.77
C PRO A 76 -20.93 15.42 6.97
N GLY A 77 -20.57 14.40 7.75
CA GLY A 77 -21.09 14.28 9.13
C GLY A 77 -21.38 12.90 9.72
N THR A 78 -21.09 11.77 9.06
CA THR A 78 -21.41 10.45 9.64
C THR A 78 -20.18 9.56 9.83
N VAL A 79 -19.92 9.13 11.07
CA VAL A 79 -18.89 8.12 11.38
C VAL A 79 -19.50 6.74 11.14
N MET A 80 -19.05 6.05 10.09
CA MET A 80 -19.40 4.65 9.85
C MET A 80 -18.34 3.73 10.47
N HIS A 81 -18.72 2.96 11.49
CA HIS A 81 -17.94 1.81 11.94
C HIS A 81 -18.17 0.65 10.97
N THR A 82 -17.19 0.33 10.13
CA THR A 82 -17.27 -0.88 9.29
C THR A 82 -16.79 -2.09 10.10
N PRO A 83 -17.60 -3.15 10.28
CA PRO A 83 -17.10 -4.40 10.81
C PRO A 83 -16.19 -5.08 9.78
N PHE A 84 -15.11 -5.70 10.27
CA PHE A 84 -14.20 -6.53 9.48
C PHE A 84 -14.97 -7.64 8.75
N ALA A 85 -14.97 -7.63 7.42
CA ALA A 85 -15.31 -8.81 6.63
C ALA A 85 -14.02 -9.60 6.34
N THR A 86 -14.02 -10.86 6.76
CA THR A 86 -13.02 -11.89 6.49
C THR A 86 -12.70 -12.00 5.00
N ALA A 87 -11.42 -12.20 4.68
CA ALA A 87 -10.89 -12.31 3.34
C ALA A 87 -11.57 -13.42 2.51
N GLU A 88 -12.28 -13.05 1.46
CA GLU A 88 -12.57 -13.96 0.35
C GLU A 88 -11.52 -13.79 -0.75
N ARG A 89 -10.97 -14.95 -1.13
CA ARG A 89 -9.87 -15.15 -2.06
C ARG A 89 -10.35 -14.88 -3.49
N LEU A 90 -10.00 -13.74 -4.07
CA LEU A 90 -10.25 -13.49 -5.49
C LEU A 90 -9.39 -14.46 -6.34
N LYS A 91 -10.02 -15.43 -7.00
CA LYS A 91 -9.44 -16.16 -8.13
C LYS A 91 -9.89 -15.45 -9.41
N VAL A 92 -8.94 -14.90 -10.15
CA VAL A 92 -9.19 -14.48 -11.54
C VAL A 92 -9.01 -15.72 -12.41
N GLY A 93 -10.07 -16.09 -13.12
CA GLY A 93 -10.06 -17.13 -14.17
C GLY A 93 -9.84 -16.52 -15.54
#